data_AF-A0A6P6A511-F1
#
_entry.id   AF-A0A6P6A511-F1
#
_cell.length_a   1.000
_cell.length_b   1.000
_cell.length_c   1.000
_cell.angle_alpha   90.00
_cell.angle_beta   90.00
_cell.angle_gamma   90.00
#
_symmetry.space_group_name_H-M   'P 1'
#
loop_
_entity.id
_entity.type
_entity.pdbx_description
1 polymer ?
#
loop_
_entity_poly.entity_id
_entity_poly.type
_entity_poly.pdbx_seq_one_letter_code
_entity_poly.pdbx_strand_id
1 'polypeptide(L)'
;MAQTKFLSFVLLAVLILSIDVMEVVGGDKCCKDHPSLGECIPGVDDDPENNGKCWAFCIKDCVKGGFCEQIDSAGHFVCHCYC
;
A
#
# COMPACT_ATOMS: atom_id res chain seq x y z
N MET A 1 -40.36 -27.41 -9.50
CA MET A 1 -39.38 -26.84 -8.55
C MET A 1 -37.91 -27.04 -8.96
N ALA A 2 -37.60 -27.36 -10.22
CA ALA A 2 -36.22 -27.52 -10.69
C ALA A 2 -35.68 -26.26 -11.41
N GLN A 3 -36.54 -25.48 -12.07
CA GLN A 3 -36.13 -24.29 -12.84
C GLN A 3 -35.65 -23.10 -11.98
N THR A 4 -36.25 -22.88 -10.81
CA THR A 4 -35.86 -21.78 -9.89
C THR A 4 -34.45 -21.95 -9.33
N LYS A 5 -33.99 -23.21 -9.20
CA LYS A 5 -32.66 -23.53 -8.67
C LYS A 5 -31.55 -23.13 -9.65
N PHE A 6 -31.75 -23.38 -10.95
CA PHE A 6 -30.77 -23.00 -11.98
C PHE A 6 -30.63 -21.49 -12.14
N LEU A 7 -31.75 -20.75 -12.08
CA LEU A 7 -31.72 -19.28 -12.12
C LEU A 7 -30.96 -18.69 -10.92
N SER A 8 -31.11 -19.29 -9.74
CA SER A 8 -30.38 -18.89 -8.53
C SER A 8 -28.87 -19.04 -8.70
N PHE A 9 -28.40 -20.17 -9.25
CA PHE A 9 -26.97 -20.40 -9.48
C PHE A 9 -26.38 -19.46 -10.54
N VAL A 10 -27.14 -19.13 -11.59
CA VAL A 10 -26.70 -18.17 -12.61
C VAL A 10 -26.58 -16.77 -12.04
N LEU A 11 -27.55 -16.33 -11.23
CA LEU A 11 -27.49 -15.03 -10.54
C LEU A 11 -26.29 -14.94 -9.59
N LEU A 12 -26.02 -16.01 -8.85
CA LEU A 12 -24.90 -16.08 -7.91
C LEU A 12 -23.54 -16.05 -8.64
N ALA A 13 -23.44 -16.68 -9.82
CA ALA A 13 -22.26 -16.60 -10.67
C ALA A 13 -22.03 -15.19 -11.24
N VAL A 14 -23.09 -14.49 -11.66
CA VAL A 14 -22.99 -13.10 -12.14
C VAL A 14 -22.52 -12.17 -11.01
N LEU A 15 -23.02 -12.35 -9.78
CA LEU A 15 -22.62 -11.55 -8.62
C LEU A 15 -21.15 -11.74 -8.22
N ILE A 16 -20.59 -12.94 -8.40
CA ILE A 16 -19.17 -13.20 -8.15
C ILE A 16 -18.29 -12.57 -9.24
N LEU A 17 -18.76 -12.54 -10.48
CA LEU A 17 -18.04 -11.94 -11.61
C LEU A 17 -18.05 -10.40 -11.59
N SER A 18 -19.02 -9.77 -10.91
CA SER A 18 -19.06 -8.32 -10.70
C SER A 18 -18.36 -7.85 -9.43
N ILE A 19 -17.61 -8.73 -8.76
CA ILE A 19 -16.58 -8.29 -7.82
C ILE A 19 -15.41 -7.79 -8.68
N ASP A 20 -15.55 -6.57 -9.18
CA ASP A 20 -14.40 -5.77 -9.58
C ASP A 20 -13.51 -5.66 -8.32
N VAL A 21 -12.44 -6.45 -8.30
CA VAL A 21 -11.34 -6.21 -7.37
C VAL A 21 -10.81 -4.84 -7.76
N MET A 22 -11.24 -3.81 -7.03
CA MET A 22 -10.53 -2.54 -6.99
C MET A 22 -9.18 -2.83 -6.35
N GLU A 23 -8.25 -3.37 -7.15
CA GLU A 23 -6.85 -3.16 -6.87
C GLU A 23 -6.67 -1.64 -6.94
N VAL A 24 -6.48 -1.02 -5.78
CA VAL A 24 -5.99 0.36 -5.68
C VAL A 24 -4.54 0.32 -6.16
N VAL A 25 -4.37 0.21 -7.47
CA VAL A 25 -3.09 0.33 -8.15
C VAL A 25 -2.74 1.81 -8.13
N GLY A 26 -1.83 2.18 -7.23
CA GLY A 26 -1.03 3.41 -7.32
C GLY A 26 -1.46 4.60 -6.47
N GLY A 27 -2.58 4.54 -5.74
CA GLY A 27 -3.03 5.64 -4.85
C GLY A 27 -2.75 5.41 -3.37
N ASP A 28 -2.58 4.17 -2.94
CA ASP A 28 -2.64 3.79 -1.52
C ASP A 28 -1.31 3.84 -0.78
N LYS A 29 -0.22 4.20 -1.46
CA LYS A 29 1.14 4.18 -0.89
C LYS A 29 1.55 5.53 -0.29
N CYS A 30 1.18 6.63 -0.94
CA CYS A 30 1.55 7.97 -0.53
C CYS A 30 0.73 8.41 0.69
N CYS A 31 1.28 9.32 1.51
CA CYS A 31 0.66 9.78 2.75
C CYS A 31 0.43 8.67 3.80
N LYS A 32 1.30 7.65 3.84
CA LYS A 32 1.14 6.51 4.75
C LYS A 32 2.47 5.97 5.26
N ASP A 33 2.39 5.40 6.45
CA ASP A 33 3.44 4.59 7.07
C ASP A 33 3.49 3.19 6.43
N HIS A 34 4.70 2.67 6.26
CA HIS A 34 4.99 1.35 5.71
C HIS A 34 5.84 0.53 6.70
N PRO A 35 5.28 0.13 7.87
CA PRO A 35 6.00 -0.70 8.84
C PRO A 35 6.40 -2.07 8.28
N SER A 36 5.76 -2.52 7.19
CA SER A 36 6.11 -3.74 6.46
C SER A 36 7.51 -3.70 5.81
N LEU A 37 8.11 -2.52 5.65
CA LEU A 37 9.51 -2.35 5.20
C LEU A 37 10.54 -2.50 6.33
N GLY A 38 10.07 -2.74 7.56
CA GLY A 38 10.89 -2.82 8.77
C GLY A 38 11.38 -1.44 9.23
N GLU A 39 12.20 -1.47 10.29
CA GLU A 39 12.82 -0.26 10.83
C GLU A 39 13.70 0.45 9.82
N CYS A 40 13.83 1.76 9.95
CA CYS A 40 14.67 2.56 9.08
C CYS A 40 15.56 3.54 9.86
N ILE A 41 16.66 3.96 9.25
CA ILE A 41 17.66 4.84 9.86
C ILE A 41 17.51 6.25 9.26
N PRO A 42 17.11 7.26 10.06
CA PRO A 42 17.04 8.64 9.60
C PRO A 42 18.40 9.17 9.08
N GLY A 43 18.37 9.91 7.98
CA GLY A 43 19.52 10.39 7.22
C GLY A 43 20.18 9.35 6.30
N VAL A 44 19.79 8.07 6.36
CA VAL A 44 20.38 6.99 5.52
C VAL A 44 19.31 6.37 4.63
N ASP A 45 18.19 5.92 5.20
CA ASP A 45 17.14 5.26 4.45
C ASP A 45 16.19 6.23 3.73
N ASP A 46 16.19 7.50 4.11
CA ASP A 46 15.43 8.60 3.52
C ASP A 46 16.26 9.48 2.57
N ASP A 47 17.53 9.15 2.37
CA ASP A 47 18.45 9.94 1.54
C ASP A 47 18.18 9.73 0.03
N PRO A 48 17.85 10.79 -0.73
CA PRO A 48 17.67 10.71 -2.18
C PRO A 48 18.97 10.49 -2.96
N GLU A 49 20.13 10.91 -2.44
CA GLU A 49 21.41 10.81 -3.16
C GLU A 49 21.95 9.38 -3.18
N ASN A 50 21.78 8.66 -2.07
CA ASN A 50 22.19 7.27 -1.93
C ASN A 50 21.08 6.26 -2.23
N ASN A 51 19.92 6.73 -2.69
CA ASN A 51 18.75 5.92 -2.97
C ASN A 51 18.34 5.07 -1.76
N GLY A 52 18.25 5.72 -0.60
CA GLY A 52 17.87 5.11 0.68
C GLY A 52 16.57 4.31 0.58
N LYS A 53 16.39 3.31 1.43
CA LYS A 53 15.28 2.35 1.37
C LYS A 53 13.89 3.02 1.27
N CYS A 54 13.60 3.96 2.17
CA CYS A 54 12.33 4.68 2.21
C CYS A 54 12.18 5.59 0.99
N TRP A 55 13.23 6.33 0.61
CA TRP A 55 13.23 7.15 -0.59
C TRP A 55 12.94 6.31 -1.85
N ALA A 56 13.74 5.28 -2.08
CA ALA A 56 13.68 4.40 -3.25
C ALA A 56 12.36 3.64 -3.36
N PHE A 57 11.78 3.25 -2.21
CA PHE A 57 10.45 2.65 -2.19
C PHE A 57 9.42 3.68 -2.62
N CYS A 58 9.34 4.82 -1.95
CA CYS A 58 8.27 5.78 -2.16
C CYS A 58 8.35 6.50 -3.51
N ILE A 59 9.55 6.84 -4.01
CA ILE A 59 9.73 7.65 -5.23
C ILE A 59 9.15 7.01 -6.50
N LYS A 60 8.93 5.69 -6.49
CA LYS A 60 8.33 4.95 -7.61
C LYS A 60 6.89 5.37 -7.89
N ASP A 61 6.14 5.68 -6.84
CA ASP A 61 4.70 5.97 -6.92
C ASP A 61 4.34 7.34 -6.31
N CYS A 62 5.23 7.91 -5.47
CA CYS A 62 5.07 9.19 -4.80
C CYS A 62 6.15 10.16 -5.29
N VAL A 63 5.75 11.28 -5.91
CA VAL A 63 6.66 12.24 -6.57
C VAL A 63 7.75 12.80 -5.64
N LYS A 64 7.47 12.85 -4.33
CA LYS A 64 8.36 13.42 -3.31
C LYS A 64 9.16 12.37 -2.54
N GLY A 65 9.07 11.09 -2.88
CA GLY A 65 9.73 10.01 -2.15
C GLY A 65 9.17 9.81 -0.74
N GLY A 66 10.03 9.47 0.22
CA GLY A 66 9.62 9.17 1.59
C GLY A 66 10.75 9.33 2.60
N PHE A 67 10.38 9.33 3.88
CA PHE A 67 11.29 9.61 4.99
C PHE A 67 11.13 8.61 6.14
N CYS A 68 12.08 8.62 7.10
CA CYS A 68 11.95 7.87 8.33
C CYS A 68 11.14 8.65 9.37
N GLU A 69 9.95 8.16 9.69
CA GLU A 69 9.07 8.74 10.70
C GLU A 69 9.16 7.98 12.02
N GLN A 70 9.30 8.72 13.13
CA GLN A 70 9.25 8.15 14.47
C GLN A 70 7.80 7.88 14.87
N ILE A 71 7.46 6.61 15.11
CA ILE A 71 6.08 6.20 15.45
C ILE A 71 5.83 6.07 16.95
N ASP A 72 6.87 6.10 17.79
CA ASP A 72 6.72 6.10 19.23
C ASP A 72 7.88 6.77 19.99
N SER A 73 7.65 7.02 21.28
CA SER A 73 8.63 7.64 22.18
C SER A 73 9.85 6.76 22.48
N ALA A 74 9.84 5.48 22.10
CA ALA A 74 10.97 4.56 22.29
C ALA A 74 12.02 4.70 21.19
N GLY A 75 11.70 5.42 20.11
CA GLY A 75 12.62 5.65 18.99
C GLY A 75 12.49 4.60 17.90
N HIS A 76 11.32 3.98 17.74
CA HIS A 76 11.05 3.16 16.56
C HIS A 76 10.72 4.04 15.36
N PHE A 77 11.41 3.81 14.25
CA PHE A 77 11.25 4.55 13.01
C PHE A 77 10.76 3.63 11.89
N VAL A 78 9.81 4.10 11.09
CA VAL A 78 9.30 3.40 9.92
C VAL A 78 9.31 4.33 8.70
N CYS A 79 9.30 3.75 7.50
CA CYS A 79 9.21 4.55 6.30
C CYS A 79 7.81 5.17 6.16
N HIS A 80 7.73 6.48 5.97
CA HIS A 80 6.53 7.20 5.58
C HIS A 80 6.71 7.77 4.17
N CYS A 81 5.76 7.51 3.26
CA CYS A 81 5.80 8.14 1.94
C CYS A 81 5.11 9.50 1.96
N TYR A 82 5.76 10.53 1.43
CA TYR A 82 5.18 11.88 1.34
C TYR A 82 3.88 11.89 0.51
N CYS A 83 3.00 12.83 0.87
CA CYS A 83 2.02 13.45 -0.03
C CYS A 83 2.74 14.44 -0.96
#